data_AF-W7BKD0-F1
#
_entry.id   AF-W7BKD0-F1
#
_cell.length_a   1.000
_cell.length_b   1.000
_cell.length_c   1.000
_cell.angle_alpha   90.00
_cell.angle_beta   90.00
_cell.angle_gamma   90.00
#
_symmetry.space_group_name_H-M   'P 1'
#
loop_
_entity.id
_entity.type
_entity.pdbx_description
1 polymer ?
#
loop_
_entity_poly.entity_id
_entity_poly.type
_entity_poly.pdbx_seq_one_letter_code
_entity_poly.pdbx_strand_id
1 'polypeptide(L)'
;MERDKQVISFLGDKQIAGLSNTFIIEESLYTFRALERCSGYAFRREAVVELLLSMQEGWIYLYMNNMNHDGFLVDQCLIMREPSELRLKHCLIELLGKYAVSNNGKHVLAKCFTKKIVSNYANISTKTMAQTWKTWSDEGYIDGEVNQFIFNSIDFLKK
;
A
#
# COMPACT_ATOMS: atom_id res chain seq x y z
N MET A 1 1.36 3.80 -5.86
CA MET A 1 2.22 3.16 -6.88
C MET A 1 1.35 2.20 -7.67
N GLU A 2 1.34 2.33 -8.99
CA GLU A 2 0.46 1.57 -9.87
C GLU A 2 1.26 0.90 -11.00
N ARG A 3 0.79 -0.25 -11.49
CA ARG A 3 1.25 -0.93 -12.71
C ARG A 3 0.02 -1.44 -13.45
N ASP A 4 -0.13 -1.13 -14.73
CA ASP A 4 -1.29 -1.57 -15.53
C ASP A 4 -2.65 -1.27 -14.87
N LYS A 5 -2.78 -0.11 -14.22
CA LYS A 5 -3.95 0.35 -13.44
C LYS A 5 -4.24 -0.47 -12.16
N GLN A 6 -3.37 -1.41 -11.81
CA GLN A 6 -3.39 -2.11 -10.53
C GLN A 6 -2.55 -1.34 -9.51
N VAL A 7 -3.12 -1.04 -8.35
CA VAL A 7 -2.41 -0.47 -7.21
C VAL A 7 -1.54 -1.57 -6.63
N ILE A 8 -0.22 -1.33 -6.62
CA ILE A 8 0.78 -2.26 -6.13
C ILE A 8 1.23 -1.92 -4.72
N SER A 9 1.29 -0.62 -4.38
CA SER A 9 1.67 -0.19 -3.03
C SER A 9 1.28 1.27 -2.80
N PHE A 10 1.28 1.67 -1.54
CA PHE A 10 1.07 3.04 -1.10
C PHE A 10 2.38 3.61 -0.57
N LEU A 11 2.62 4.88 -0.89
CA LEU A 11 3.74 5.63 -0.35
C LEU A 11 3.21 6.77 0.53
N GLY A 12 3.81 6.91 1.72
CA GLY A 12 3.57 7.99 2.67
C GLY A 12 4.85 8.73 3.01
N ASP A 13 4.88 9.32 4.20
CA ASP A 13 5.98 10.15 4.66
C ASP A 13 7.31 9.38 4.72
N LYS A 14 8.39 10.07 4.34
CA LYS A 14 9.78 9.55 4.37
C LYS A 14 10.03 8.34 3.45
N GLN A 15 9.15 8.07 2.50
CA GLN A 15 9.35 7.02 1.51
C GLN A 15 9.80 7.59 0.17
N ILE A 16 10.65 6.84 -0.53
CA ILE A 16 11.24 7.24 -1.81
C ILE A 16 10.52 6.51 -2.94
N ALA A 17 10.14 7.25 -3.98
CA ALA A 17 9.64 6.70 -5.24
C ALA A 17 10.74 6.71 -6.30
N GLY A 18 10.69 5.76 -7.24
CA GLY A 18 11.53 5.79 -8.45
C GLY A 18 12.92 5.14 -8.35
N LEU A 19 13.27 4.54 -7.20
CA LEU A 19 14.49 3.74 -7.02
C LEU A 19 14.24 2.22 -7.07
N SER A 20 13.05 1.78 -7.47
CA SER A 20 12.68 0.36 -7.51
C SER A 20 13.32 -0.44 -8.67
N ASN A 21 14.04 0.23 -9.58
CA ASN A 21 14.66 -0.43 -10.73
C ASN A 21 16.08 0.06 -10.99
N THR A 22 16.87 0.31 -9.93
CA THR A 22 18.10 1.12 -9.93
C THR A 22 19.05 0.84 -11.11
N PHE A 23 19.16 -0.42 -11.54
CA PHE A 23 20.10 -0.86 -12.57
C PHE A 23 19.57 -0.88 -14.01
N ILE A 24 18.25 -0.75 -14.23
CA ILE A 24 17.65 -0.65 -15.57
C ILE A 24 17.16 0.79 -15.74
N ILE A 25 17.85 1.51 -16.62
CA ILE A 25 17.71 2.97 -16.79
C ILE A 25 16.52 3.31 -17.70
N GLU A 26 16.14 2.42 -18.60
CA GLU A 26 15.35 2.81 -19.78
C GLU A 26 13.84 2.95 -19.55
N GLU A 27 13.23 2.27 -18.57
CA GLU A 27 11.79 2.42 -18.30
C GLU A 27 11.41 2.35 -16.80
N SER A 28 10.46 3.21 -16.41
CA SER A 28 9.84 3.14 -15.08
C SER A 28 8.83 1.99 -15.05
N LEU A 29 9.09 0.98 -14.23
CA LEU A 29 8.19 -0.18 -14.03
C LEU A 29 6.83 0.22 -13.43
N TYR A 30 6.77 1.36 -12.75
CA TYR A 30 5.60 1.81 -12.01
C TYR A 30 5.25 3.25 -12.37
N THR A 31 3.96 3.56 -12.29
CA THR A 31 3.46 4.94 -12.29
C THR A 31 3.10 5.36 -10.87
N PHE A 32 3.18 6.66 -10.62
CA PHE A 32 2.86 7.24 -9.31
C PHE A 32 1.77 8.27 -9.48
N ARG A 33 0.76 8.20 -8.61
CA ARG A 33 -0.36 9.13 -8.56
C ARG A 33 -0.55 9.56 -7.11
N ALA A 34 -0.68 10.86 -6.90
CA ALA A 34 -0.99 11.42 -5.59
C ALA A 34 -2.45 11.10 -5.24
N LEU A 35 -2.66 10.55 -4.03
CA LEU A 35 -4.00 10.29 -3.49
C LEU A 35 -4.55 11.49 -2.71
N GLU A 36 -3.65 12.29 -2.14
CA GLU A 36 -3.93 13.55 -1.46
C GLU A 36 -2.88 14.58 -1.87
N ARG A 37 -3.09 15.84 -1.45
CA ARG A 37 -2.10 16.88 -1.63
C ARG A 37 -0.83 16.48 -0.90
N CYS A 38 0.26 16.29 -1.64
CA CYS A 38 1.57 15.98 -1.10
C CYS A 38 2.61 16.99 -1.59
N SER A 39 3.77 16.98 -0.94
CA SER A 39 4.96 17.70 -1.37
C SER A 39 6.14 16.75 -1.25
N GLY A 40 7.07 16.83 -2.18
CA GLY A 40 8.21 15.94 -2.23
C GLY A 40 9.41 16.59 -2.86
N TYR A 41 10.58 16.03 -2.59
CA TYR A 41 11.81 16.41 -3.26
C TYR A 41 11.99 15.56 -4.50
N ALA A 42 12.19 16.23 -5.64
CA ALA A 42 12.46 15.58 -6.91
C ALA A 42 13.93 15.70 -7.26
N PHE A 43 14.54 14.58 -7.64
CA PHE A 43 15.93 14.52 -8.07
C PHE A 43 16.01 13.79 -9.41
N ARG A 44 17.01 14.13 -10.22
CA ARG A 44 17.35 13.31 -11.39
C ARG A 44 17.85 11.95 -10.91
N ARG A 45 17.28 10.89 -11.44
CA ARG A 45 17.57 9.52 -10.99
C ARG A 45 19.05 9.19 -11.15
N GLU A 46 19.65 9.60 -12.27
CA GLU A 46 21.07 9.39 -12.59
C GLU A 46 21.97 10.00 -11.52
N ALA A 47 21.65 11.23 -11.08
CA ALA A 47 22.43 11.92 -10.04
C ALA A 47 22.32 11.22 -8.67
N VAL A 48 21.15 10.65 -8.34
CA VAL A 48 20.97 9.89 -7.09
C VAL A 48 21.77 8.58 -7.14
N VAL A 49 21.74 7.88 -8.28
CA VAL A 49 22.50 6.63 -8.47
C VAL A 49 24.01 6.90 -8.42
N GLU A 50 24.49 7.94 -9.11
CA GLU A 50 25.90 8.35 -9.08
C GLU A 50 26.35 8.68 -7.65
N LEU A 51 25.55 9.45 -6.91
CA LEU A 51 25.83 9.76 -5.51
C LEU A 51 25.92 8.48 -4.66
N LEU A 52 24.93 7.59 -4.75
CA LEU A 52 24.93 6.33 -3.99
C LEU A 52 26.16 5.47 -4.33
N LEU A 53 26.52 5.36 -5.61
CA LEU A 53 27.69 4.58 -6.02
C LEU A 53 29.02 5.24 -5.60
N SER A 54 29.04 6.56 -5.40
CA SER A 54 30.21 7.27 -4.88
C SER A 54 30.43 7.08 -3.37
N MET A 55 29.39 6.67 -2.63
CA MET A 55 29.45 6.42 -1.19
C MET A 55 29.87 4.97 -0.90
N GLN A 56 30.77 4.78 0.07
CA GLN A 56 31.25 3.44 0.45
C GLN A 56 30.10 2.48 0.84
N GLU A 57 29.01 3.01 1.42
CA GLU A 57 27.84 2.25 1.88
C GLU A 57 26.66 2.30 0.90
N GLY A 58 26.71 3.11 -0.15
CA GLY A 58 25.53 3.32 -0.99
C GLY A 58 25.17 2.09 -1.83
N TRP A 59 26.13 1.23 -2.18
CA TRP A 59 25.83 -0.07 -2.79
C TRP A 59 25.08 -1.01 -1.82
N ILE A 60 25.36 -0.94 -0.51
CA ILE A 60 24.63 -1.70 0.51
C ILE A 60 23.19 -1.23 0.56
N TYR A 61 22.96 0.08 0.53
CA TYR A 61 21.61 0.64 0.47
C TYR A 61 20.84 0.12 -0.77
N LEU A 62 21.47 0.14 -1.94
CA LEU A 62 20.86 -0.37 -3.18
C LEU A 62 20.52 -1.87 -3.09
N TYR A 63 21.43 -2.66 -2.52
CA TYR A 63 21.21 -4.09 -2.31
C TYR A 63 20.05 -4.36 -1.35
N MET A 64 20.03 -3.70 -0.18
CA MET A 64 18.95 -3.83 0.80
C MET A 64 17.61 -3.37 0.23
N ASN A 65 17.59 -2.29 -0.55
CA ASN A 65 16.38 -1.81 -1.21
C ASN A 65 15.80 -2.86 -2.18
N ASN A 66 16.66 -3.52 -2.97
CA ASN A 66 16.23 -4.60 -3.85
C ASN A 66 15.74 -5.83 -3.07
N MET A 67 16.46 -6.27 -2.02
CA MET A 67 16.00 -7.38 -1.18
C MET A 67 14.63 -7.11 -0.55
N ASN A 68 14.39 -5.89 -0.08
CA ASN A 68 13.09 -5.49 0.46
C ASN A 68 12.00 -5.52 -0.63
N HIS A 69 12.34 -5.13 -1.86
CA HIS A 69 11.42 -5.21 -2.99
C HIS A 69 11.07 -6.66 -3.34
N ASP A 70 12.06 -7.54 -3.39
CA ASP A 70 11.85 -8.96 -3.68
C ASP A 70 11.00 -9.65 -2.60
N GLY A 71 11.31 -9.39 -1.32
CA GLY A 71 10.50 -9.87 -0.19
C GLY A 71 9.04 -9.41 -0.30
N PHE A 72 8.84 -8.13 -0.61
CA PHE A 72 7.50 -7.59 -0.84
C PHE A 72 6.77 -8.31 -1.99
N LEU A 73 7.44 -8.58 -3.12
CA LEU A 73 6.82 -9.29 -4.25
C LEU A 73 6.44 -10.74 -3.90
N VAL A 74 7.26 -11.42 -3.10
CA VAL A 74 6.96 -12.77 -2.60
C VAL A 74 5.72 -12.75 -1.71
N ASP A 75 5.64 -11.82 -0.76
CA ASP A 75 4.48 -11.70 0.14
C ASP A 75 3.19 -11.43 -0.63
N GLN A 76 3.23 -10.54 -1.63
CA GLN A 76 2.09 -10.27 -2.51
C GLN A 76 1.67 -11.52 -3.30
N CYS A 77 2.62 -12.30 -3.81
CA CYS A 77 2.33 -13.56 -4.49
C CYS A 77 1.63 -14.58 -3.58
N LEU A 78 2.01 -14.65 -2.31
CA LEU A 78 1.37 -15.53 -1.33
C LEU A 78 -0.05 -15.06 -1.04
N ILE A 79 -0.24 -13.76 -0.75
CA ILE A 79 -1.56 -13.17 -0.50
C ILE A 79 -2.49 -13.42 -1.70
N MET A 80 -2.02 -13.28 -2.94
CA MET A 80 -2.85 -13.50 -4.12
C MET A 80 -3.47 -14.90 -4.25
N ARG A 81 -2.95 -15.90 -3.53
CA ARG A 81 -3.50 -17.27 -3.51
C ARG A 81 -4.66 -17.43 -2.53
N GLU A 82 -4.84 -16.48 -1.62
CA GLU A 82 -5.87 -16.52 -0.60
C GLU A 82 -7.28 -16.19 -1.16
N PRO A 83 -8.35 -16.70 -0.53
CA PRO A 83 -9.72 -16.25 -0.79
C PRO A 83 -9.87 -14.73 -0.67
N SER A 84 -10.80 -14.16 -1.43
CA SER A 84 -10.98 -12.70 -1.55
C SER A 84 -11.16 -11.97 -0.22
N GLU A 85 -11.87 -12.55 0.75
CA GLU A 85 -12.04 -11.94 2.07
C GLU A 85 -10.72 -11.91 2.85
N LEU A 86 -9.95 -13.01 2.85
CA LEU A 86 -8.64 -13.06 3.50
C LEU A 86 -7.67 -12.08 2.85
N ARG A 87 -7.63 -11.99 1.52
CA ARG A 87 -6.84 -10.97 0.82
C ARG A 87 -7.17 -9.56 1.28
N LEU A 88 -8.47 -9.24 1.38
CA LEU A 88 -8.91 -7.94 1.87
C LEU A 88 -8.46 -7.70 3.31
N LYS A 89 -8.58 -8.70 4.21
CA LYS A 89 -8.13 -8.58 5.59
C LYS A 89 -6.63 -8.32 5.69
N HIS A 90 -5.80 -9.06 4.95
CA HIS A 90 -4.34 -8.86 4.91
C HIS A 90 -3.98 -7.45 4.44
N CYS A 91 -4.58 -6.99 3.32
CA CYS A 91 -4.37 -5.64 2.81
C CYS A 91 -4.82 -4.56 3.81
N LEU A 92 -5.94 -4.76 4.50
CA LEU A 92 -6.43 -3.81 5.51
C LEU A 92 -5.54 -3.78 6.74
N ILE A 93 -5.02 -4.92 7.22
CA ILE A 93 -4.05 -4.95 8.33
C ILE A 93 -2.82 -4.13 7.97
N GLU A 94 -2.27 -4.32 6.78
CA GLU A 94 -1.09 -3.58 6.32
C GLU A 94 -1.38 -2.07 6.25
N LEU A 95 -2.51 -1.68 5.64
CA LEU A 95 -2.91 -0.28 5.52
C LEU A 95 -3.14 0.36 6.89
N LEU A 96 -3.81 -0.34 7.79
CA LEU A 96 -4.08 0.15 9.13
C LEU A 96 -2.80 0.31 9.95
N GLY A 97 -1.88 -0.65 9.84
CA GLY A 97 -0.59 -0.59 10.53
C GLY A 97 0.30 0.58 10.07
N LYS A 98 0.19 0.99 8.79
CA LYS A 98 1.01 2.06 8.21
C LYS A 98 0.36 3.44 8.24
N TYR A 99 -0.96 3.52 8.09
CA TYR A 99 -1.65 4.79 7.76
C TYR A 99 -2.86 5.11 8.65
N ALA A 100 -3.26 4.23 9.57
CA ALA A 100 -4.38 4.53 10.45
C ALA A 100 -4.00 5.52 11.55
N VAL A 101 -4.95 6.37 11.90
CA VAL A 101 -4.92 7.17 13.11
C VAL A 101 -5.92 6.58 14.11
N SER A 102 -5.52 6.48 15.37
CA SER A 102 -6.45 6.13 16.44
C SER A 102 -7.25 7.37 16.85
N ASN A 103 -8.57 7.28 16.80
CA ASN A 103 -9.47 8.36 17.21
C ASN A 103 -10.58 7.76 18.08
N ASN A 104 -10.65 8.16 19.35
CA ASN A 104 -11.64 7.68 20.33
C ASN A 104 -11.74 6.15 20.39
N GLY A 105 -10.61 5.44 20.37
CA GLY A 105 -10.56 3.98 20.41
C GLY A 105 -10.90 3.28 19.09
N LYS A 106 -11.19 4.03 18.01
CA LYS A 106 -11.41 3.50 16.66
C LYS A 106 -10.16 3.65 15.81
N HIS A 107 -9.97 2.74 14.86
CA HIS A 107 -8.91 2.86 13.85
C HIS A 107 -9.48 3.43 12.56
N VAL A 108 -8.92 4.55 12.10
CA VAL A 108 -9.46 5.33 10.99
C VAL A 108 -8.40 5.52 9.90
N LEU A 109 -8.70 5.12 8.67
CA LEU A 109 -7.89 5.50 7.50
C LEU A 109 -8.37 6.83 6.93
N ALA A 110 -7.45 7.59 6.34
CA ALA A 110 -7.78 8.82 5.62
C ALA A 110 -8.80 8.57 4.48
N LYS A 111 -9.61 9.58 4.15
CA LYS A 111 -10.69 9.48 3.16
C LYS A 111 -10.19 9.20 1.73
N CYS A 112 -8.91 9.45 1.46
CA CYS A 112 -8.29 9.13 0.18
C CYS A 112 -8.23 7.62 -0.11
N PHE A 113 -8.26 6.77 0.92
CA PHE A 113 -8.41 5.32 0.78
C PHE A 113 -9.87 4.99 0.48
N THR A 114 -10.29 5.18 -0.76
CA THR A 114 -11.65 4.84 -1.18
C THR A 114 -11.85 3.32 -1.31
N LYS A 115 -13.09 2.84 -1.18
CA LYS A 115 -13.42 1.42 -1.41
C LYS A 115 -12.92 0.91 -2.77
N LYS A 116 -12.94 1.75 -3.80
CA LYS A 116 -12.42 1.44 -5.15
C LYS A 116 -10.90 1.23 -5.16
N ILE A 117 -10.16 2.09 -4.47
CA ILE A 117 -8.70 2.01 -4.38
C ILE A 117 -8.31 0.78 -3.56
N VAL A 118 -8.94 0.55 -2.41
CA VAL A 118 -8.64 -0.60 -1.55
C VAL A 118 -9.06 -1.91 -2.20
N SER A 119 -10.21 -1.97 -2.88
CA SER A 119 -10.63 -3.17 -3.61
C SER A 119 -9.67 -3.51 -4.75
N ASN A 120 -9.19 -2.48 -5.45
CA ASN A 120 -8.16 -2.67 -6.46
C ASN A 120 -6.87 -3.19 -5.84
N TYR A 121 -6.35 -2.56 -4.78
CA TYR A 121 -5.15 -3.04 -4.07
C TYR A 121 -5.26 -4.50 -3.61
N ALA A 122 -6.38 -4.87 -2.99
CA ALA A 122 -6.65 -6.24 -2.55
C ALA A 122 -6.96 -7.22 -3.71
N ASN A 123 -7.00 -6.74 -4.95
CA ASN A 123 -7.34 -7.49 -6.15
C ASN A 123 -8.69 -8.22 -6.02
N ILE A 124 -9.71 -7.50 -5.54
CA ILE A 124 -11.10 -7.96 -5.44
C ILE A 124 -12.04 -7.05 -6.22
N SER A 125 -13.19 -7.58 -6.62
CA SER A 125 -14.22 -6.77 -7.28
C SER A 125 -14.82 -5.75 -6.30
N THR A 126 -15.28 -4.61 -6.82
CA THR A 126 -16.03 -3.62 -6.03
C THR A 126 -17.33 -4.19 -5.46
N LYS A 127 -17.92 -5.19 -6.13
CA LYS A 127 -19.10 -5.94 -5.65
C LYS A 127 -18.74 -6.77 -4.41
N THR A 128 -17.64 -7.53 -4.47
CA THR A 128 -17.14 -8.31 -3.33
C THR A 128 -16.83 -7.39 -2.16
N MET A 129 -16.11 -6.28 -2.40
CA MET A 129 -15.85 -5.26 -1.39
C MET A 129 -17.15 -4.75 -0.73
N ALA A 130 -18.17 -4.40 -1.52
CA ALA A 130 -19.43 -3.89 -1.00
C ALA A 130 -20.19 -4.93 -0.15
N GLN A 131 -20.20 -6.20 -0.60
CA GLN A 131 -20.83 -7.30 0.13
C GLN A 131 -20.11 -7.55 1.47
N THR A 132 -18.79 -7.72 1.44
CA THR A 132 -17.98 -7.93 2.65
C THR A 132 -18.09 -6.76 3.62
N TRP A 133 -18.07 -5.52 3.12
CA TRP A 133 -18.23 -4.33 3.95
C TRP A 133 -19.62 -4.26 4.62
N LYS A 134 -20.67 -4.68 3.90
CA LYS A 134 -22.01 -4.75 4.49
C LYS A 134 -22.05 -5.80 5.61
N THR A 135 -21.53 -7.00 5.36
CA THR A 135 -21.47 -8.07 6.36
C THR A 135 -20.75 -7.63 7.63
N TRP A 136 -19.54 -7.05 7.51
CA TRP A 136 -18.80 -6.59 8.67
C TRP A 136 -19.46 -5.41 9.40
N SER A 137 -20.25 -4.60 8.69
CA SER A 137 -21.05 -3.53 9.30
C SER A 137 -22.23 -4.12 10.08
N ASP A 138 -22.94 -5.09 9.50
CA ASP A 138 -24.06 -5.78 10.16
C ASP A 138 -23.58 -6.54 11.42
N GLU A 139 -22.34 -7.04 11.40
CA GLU A 139 -21.66 -7.67 12.54
C GLU A 139 -21.08 -6.66 13.56
N GLY A 140 -21.14 -5.36 13.27
CA GLY A 140 -20.71 -4.28 14.18
C GLY A 140 -19.19 -4.04 14.23
N TYR A 141 -18.40 -4.69 13.38
CA TYR A 141 -16.93 -4.52 13.36
C TYR A 141 -16.51 -3.15 12.83
N ILE A 142 -17.30 -2.55 11.95
CA ILE A 142 -17.00 -1.31 11.24
C ILE A 142 -18.21 -0.37 11.19
N ASP A 143 -17.95 0.89 10.90
CA ASP A 143 -19.00 1.87 10.58
C ASP A 143 -19.28 1.84 9.07
N GLY A 144 -20.35 1.14 8.66
CA GLY A 144 -20.67 0.91 7.25
C GLY A 144 -21.29 2.08 6.49
N GLU A 145 -21.92 3.01 7.21
CA GLU A 145 -22.67 4.15 6.65
C GLU A 145 -21.74 5.30 6.24
N VAL A 146 -20.57 5.40 6.86
CA VAL A 146 -19.59 6.43 6.52
C VAL A 146 -18.79 5.99 5.29
N ASN A 147 -18.60 6.90 4.34
CA ASN A 147 -17.70 6.69 3.19
C ASN A 147 -16.22 6.85 3.60
N GLN A 148 -15.82 6.14 4.64
CA GLN A 148 -14.49 6.11 5.22
C GLN A 148 -14.28 4.77 5.92
N PHE A 149 -13.06 4.26 5.90
CA PHE A 149 -12.72 3.06 6.63
C PHE A 149 -12.55 3.39 8.12
N ILE A 150 -13.56 3.04 8.92
CA ILE A 150 -13.60 3.23 10.37
C ILE A 150 -13.86 1.86 11.02
N PHE A 151 -12.90 1.39 11.81
CA PHE A 151 -12.95 0.10 12.49
C PHE A 151 -13.14 0.29 13.99
N ASN A 152 -14.14 -0.38 14.56
CA ASN A 152 -14.38 -0.41 16.01
C ASN A 152 -13.43 -1.39 16.71
N SER A 153 -13.04 -2.47 16.03
CA SER A 153 -11.98 -3.41 16.42
C SER A 153 -11.27 -3.91 15.17
N ILE A 154 -10.00 -4.29 15.30
CA ILE A 154 -9.20 -4.88 14.21
C ILE A 154 -8.91 -6.37 14.42
N ASP A 155 -9.35 -6.96 15.53
CA ASP A 155 -8.99 -8.34 15.88
C ASP A 155 -9.63 -9.36 14.95
N PHE A 156 -10.80 -9.05 14.40
CA PHE A 156 -11.48 -9.90 13.41
C PHE A 156 -10.73 -9.98 12.07
N LEU A 157 -9.85 -9.01 11.78
CA LEU A 157 -9.00 -9.04 10.58
C LEU A 157 -7.88 -10.08 10.71
N LYS A 158 -7.49 -10.44 11.93
CA LYS A 158 -6.42 -11.43 12.21
C LYS A 158 -6.93 -12.88 12.25
N LYS A 159 -8.24 -13.07 12.16
CA LYS A 159 -8.92 -14.38 12.10
C LYS A 159 -9.17 -14.78 10.65
#